data_AF-A0A0K8P1L0-F1
#
_entry.id   AF-A0A0K8P1L0-F1
#
_cell.length_a   1.000
_cell.length_b   1.000
_cell.length_c   1.000
_cell.angle_alpha   90.00
_cell.angle_beta   90.00
_cell.angle_gamma   90.00
#
_symmetry.space_group_name_H-M   'P 1'
#
loop_
_entity.id
_entity.type
_entity.pdbx_description
1 polymer ?
#
loop_
_entity_poly.entity_id
_entity_poly.type
_entity_poly.pdbx_seq_one_letter_code
_entity_poly.pdbx_strand_id
1 'polypeptide(L)'
;MRGRDRGRPAQPDRGASLSRTTANALGRRRPRAGQHPARPRSHHSGIPQLRVNETMSLIAIRKRSLVIETIFHEGGPVAERPLKLAAACAVIRNPYAGRYEEDLLPFMAELRTLGTTLAQELVDTLGKENVEVYSKAAIVGVNGEMEHGAVWHEAGGWAMRSVLGEPKAMVPAAKAVASAGYRLMVPLHYIHASYVRSHYNSMEVGIQDAPRPDEILFALVMGTGGRVHSRLGGLTKEKVSVNDGQR
;
A
#
# COMPACT_ATOMS: atom_id res chain seq x y z
N MET A 1 -38.62 -17.60 40.02
CA MET A 1 -37.97 -18.27 41.16
C MET A 1 -36.53 -18.62 40.79
N ARG A 2 -35.55 -18.13 41.58
CA ARG A 2 -34.16 -18.62 41.82
C ARG A 2 -33.30 -18.91 40.56
N GLY A 3 -32.27 -18.16 40.20
CA GLY A 3 -31.26 -17.45 41.00
C GLY A 3 -30.16 -18.42 41.45
N ARG A 4 -28.99 -18.45 40.78
CA ARG A 4 -27.72 -18.94 41.34
C ARG A 4 -26.52 -18.16 40.77
N ASP A 5 -26.08 -17.25 41.62
CA ASP A 5 -24.81 -16.55 41.66
C ASP A 5 -23.75 -17.44 42.34
N ARG A 6 -22.54 -17.55 41.77
CA ARG A 6 -21.28 -18.08 42.34
C ARG A 6 -20.18 -17.55 41.42
N GLY A 7 -19.19 -16.74 41.80
CA GLY A 7 -18.49 -16.57 43.06
C GLY A 7 -16.99 -16.68 42.75
N ARG A 8 -16.29 -15.54 42.60
CA ARG A 8 -14.81 -15.44 42.56
C ARG A 8 -14.23 -15.61 43.97
N PRO A 9 -13.00 -16.13 44.07
CA PRO A 9 -11.96 -15.42 44.85
C PRO A 9 -10.59 -15.48 44.12
N ALA A 10 -9.85 -14.38 43.96
CA ALA A 10 -8.93 -13.68 44.90
C ALA A 10 -7.45 -14.03 44.61
N GLN A 11 -6.67 -13.00 44.26
CA GLN A 11 -5.20 -13.00 44.22
C GLN A 11 -4.62 -12.99 45.65
N PRO A 12 -3.34 -13.36 45.81
CA PRO A 12 -2.50 -12.84 46.87
C PRO A 12 -1.39 -11.89 46.39
N ASP A 13 -1.09 -10.98 47.30
CA ASP A 13 -0.21 -9.83 47.31
C ASP A 13 1.31 -10.15 47.35
N ARG A 14 2.09 -9.16 46.88
CA ARG A 14 3.36 -8.59 47.39
C ARG A 14 4.55 -9.50 47.75
N GLY A 15 5.70 -9.15 47.15
CA GLY A 15 7.02 -9.39 47.70
C GLY A 15 8.02 -8.35 47.18
N ALA A 16 8.47 -7.46 48.06
CA ALA A 16 9.50 -6.45 47.82
C ALA A 16 10.90 -7.00 48.11
N SER A 17 11.94 -6.52 47.41
CA SER A 17 13.26 -6.35 48.03
C SER A 17 14.13 -5.33 47.28
N LEU A 18 14.53 -4.30 48.03
CA LEU A 18 15.58 -3.34 47.74
C LEU A 18 16.96 -4.01 47.85
N SER A 19 17.92 -3.57 47.04
CA SER A 19 19.31 -3.42 47.51
C SER A 19 20.06 -2.39 46.68
N ARG A 20 20.41 -1.28 47.34
CA ARG A 20 21.44 -0.31 46.90
C ARG A 20 22.81 -0.92 47.16
N THR A 21 23.76 -0.68 46.26
CA THR A 21 25.18 -0.63 46.66
C THR A 21 25.90 0.52 45.95
N THR A 22 26.63 1.24 46.80
CA THR A 22 27.47 2.43 46.69
C THR A 22 28.64 2.40 45.70
N ALA A 23 28.88 3.58 45.12
CA ALA A 23 30.15 4.33 45.03
C ALA A 23 31.45 3.66 44.58
N ASN A 24 32.12 4.26 43.58
CA ASN A 24 33.51 4.69 43.78
C ASN A 24 33.92 5.83 42.84
N ALA A 25 34.66 6.78 43.40
CA ALA A 25 35.28 7.94 42.75
C ALA A 25 36.78 7.69 42.52
N LEU A 26 37.48 8.73 42.03
CA LEU A 26 38.93 8.86 41.70
C LEU A 26 39.19 8.62 40.20
N GLY A 27 39.63 9.56 39.37
CA GLY A 27 40.39 10.79 39.58
C GLY A 27 41.80 10.59 39.01
N ARG A 28 42.20 11.36 37.98
CA ARG A 28 43.49 12.07 37.84
C ARG A 28 43.84 12.49 36.40
N ARG A 29 44.10 13.79 36.28
CA ARG A 29 45.23 14.49 35.62
C ARG A 29 45.32 14.54 34.08
N ARG A 30 45.15 15.78 33.59
CA ARG A 30 45.72 16.34 32.35
C ARG A 30 47.24 16.56 32.47
N PRO A 31 47.95 16.67 31.33
CA PRO A 31 48.92 17.75 31.15
C PRO A 31 48.68 18.58 29.88
N ARG A 32 49.32 19.76 29.88
CA ARG A 32 49.16 20.92 29.00
C ARG A 32 49.99 20.83 27.70
N ALA A 33 49.49 21.55 26.70
CA ALA A 33 50.15 22.48 25.77
C ALA A 33 51.38 22.02 24.96
N GLY A 34 51.22 22.00 23.63
CA GLY A 34 52.26 22.23 22.65
C GLY A 34 51.77 23.24 21.61
N GLN A 35 52.43 24.40 21.54
CA GLN A 35 52.19 25.47 20.57
C GLN A 35 52.97 25.17 19.28
N HIS A 36 52.36 25.32 18.11
CA HIS A 36 53.05 25.49 16.83
C HIS A 36 52.30 26.48 15.93
N PRO A 37 53.01 27.19 15.04
CA PRO A 37 52.67 28.55 14.61
C PRO A 37 51.66 28.63 13.45
N ALA A 38 51.01 29.79 13.38
CA ALA A 38 50.06 30.19 12.37
C ALA A 38 50.64 30.24 10.94
N ARG A 39 49.85 29.80 9.96
CA ARG A 39 50.05 30.02 8.52
C ARG A 39 48.91 30.90 7.96
N PRO A 40 49.15 31.66 6.87
CA PRO A 40 48.39 32.85 6.54
C PRO A 40 47.01 32.55 5.94
N ARG A 41 46.10 33.52 6.14
CA ARG A 41 44.73 33.58 5.62
C ARG A 41 44.72 33.58 4.09
N SER A 42 44.05 32.62 3.46
CA SER A 42 43.53 32.75 2.11
C SER A 42 42.06 33.14 2.18
N HIS A 43 41.76 34.36 1.75
CA HIS A 43 40.40 34.78 1.44
C HIS A 43 39.95 34.05 0.17
N HIS A 44 39.18 32.98 0.32
CA HIS A 44 38.27 32.52 -0.72
C HIS A 44 36.88 32.98 -0.33
N SER A 45 36.40 33.99 -1.04
CA SER A 45 34.99 34.37 -1.10
C SER A 45 34.21 33.16 -1.60
N GLY A 46 33.73 32.34 -0.67
CA GLY A 46 32.76 31.29 -0.95
C GLY A 46 31.50 31.94 -1.49
N ILE A 47 31.26 31.76 -2.78
CA ILE A 47 29.94 31.91 -3.39
C ILE A 47 28.96 31.14 -2.50
N PRO A 48 27.80 31.71 -2.10
CA PRO A 48 26.79 30.93 -1.43
C PRO A 48 26.39 29.80 -2.37
N GLN A 49 26.76 28.56 -2.03
CA GLN A 49 26.11 27.40 -2.62
C GLN A 49 24.62 27.58 -2.36
N LEU A 50 23.86 27.88 -3.41
CA LEU A 50 22.41 27.77 -3.37
C LEU A 50 22.13 26.39 -2.79
N ARG A 51 21.51 26.36 -1.61
CA ARG A 51 20.94 25.14 -1.07
C ARG A 51 19.94 24.69 -2.12
N VAL A 52 20.25 23.58 -2.80
CA VAL A 52 19.26 22.83 -3.55
C VAL A 52 18.20 22.48 -2.51
N ASN A 53 17.01 23.07 -2.63
CA ASN A 53 15.87 22.64 -1.85
C ASN A 53 15.59 21.19 -2.27
N GLU A 54 16.14 20.23 -1.53
CA GLU A 54 15.69 18.84 -1.57
C GLU A 54 14.20 18.87 -1.30
N THR A 55 13.42 18.72 -2.37
CA THR A 55 11.97 18.72 -2.27
C THR A 55 11.63 17.39 -1.58
N MET A 56 11.23 17.45 -0.32
CA MET A 56 10.85 16.27 0.45
C MET A 56 9.73 15.54 -0.28
N SER A 57 9.93 14.24 -0.54
CA SER A 57 8.95 13.36 -1.20
C SER A 57 7.57 13.44 -0.53
N LEU A 58 6.51 13.50 -1.34
CA LEU A 58 5.12 13.46 -0.84
C LEU A 58 4.69 12.05 -0.41
N ILE A 59 5.53 11.03 -0.64
CA ILE A 59 5.24 9.62 -0.36
C ILE A 59 6.04 9.17 0.86
N ALA A 60 5.36 9.10 2.01
CA ALA A 60 5.92 8.53 3.23
C ALA A 60 5.19 7.23 3.58
N ILE A 61 5.75 6.08 3.18
CA ILE A 61 5.18 4.75 3.45
C ILE A 61 5.37 4.39 4.92
N ARG A 62 4.27 4.14 5.64
CA ARG A 62 4.31 3.58 7.01
C ARG A 62 4.38 2.06 7.01
N LYS A 63 3.59 1.40 6.14
CA LYS A 63 3.56 -0.06 6.03
C LYS A 63 3.05 -0.52 4.67
N ARG A 64 3.35 -1.77 4.32
CA ARG A 64 2.82 -2.48 3.16
C ARG A 64 2.19 -3.80 3.56
N SER A 65 1.35 -4.34 2.69
CA SER A 65 0.80 -5.69 2.80
C SER A 65 0.71 -6.31 1.41
N LEU A 66 1.10 -7.57 1.31
CA LEU A 66 0.89 -8.41 0.14
C LEU A 66 0.01 -9.58 0.56
N VAL A 67 -1.12 -9.76 -0.10
CA VAL A 67 -2.07 -10.85 0.17
C VAL A 67 -2.24 -11.66 -1.10
N ILE A 68 -2.22 -12.99 -0.98
CA ILE A 68 -2.51 -13.93 -2.07
C ILE A 68 -3.64 -14.83 -1.61
N GLU A 69 -4.76 -14.77 -2.32
CA GLU A 69 -5.88 -15.70 -2.18
C GLU A 69 -5.78 -16.77 -3.27
N THR A 70 -5.82 -18.04 -2.88
CA THR A 70 -5.83 -19.17 -3.82
C THR A 70 -7.16 -19.91 -3.71
N ILE A 71 -7.95 -19.90 -4.78
CA ILE A 71 -9.30 -20.45 -4.83
C ILE A 71 -9.26 -21.74 -5.63
N PHE A 72 -9.52 -22.86 -4.94
CA PHE A 72 -9.54 -24.20 -5.54
C PHE A 72 -10.92 -24.56 -6.11
N HIS A 73 -11.98 -24.16 -5.41
CA HIS A 73 -13.37 -24.37 -5.80
C HIS A 73 -14.29 -23.46 -4.99
N GLU A 74 -15.57 -23.40 -5.38
CA GLU A 74 -16.64 -22.66 -4.71
C GLU A 74 -17.93 -23.51 -4.78
N GLY A 75 -17.89 -24.69 -4.15
CA GLY A 75 -18.98 -25.67 -4.12
C GLY A 75 -19.15 -26.55 -5.37
N GLY A 76 -18.41 -26.31 -6.45
CA GLY A 76 -18.37 -27.15 -7.66
C GLY A 76 -17.12 -28.05 -7.75
N PRO A 77 -16.87 -28.66 -8.93
CA PRO A 77 -15.66 -29.46 -9.18
C PRO A 77 -14.39 -28.62 -8.98
N VAL A 78 -13.36 -29.22 -8.37
CA VAL A 78 -12.08 -28.53 -8.14
C VAL A 78 -11.44 -28.11 -9.47
N ALA A 79 -10.99 -26.86 -9.54
CA ALA A 79 -10.32 -26.33 -10.71
C ALA A 79 -8.96 -27.02 -10.88
N GLU A 80 -8.66 -27.47 -12.11
CA GLU A 80 -7.38 -28.11 -12.44
C GLU A 80 -6.18 -27.18 -12.17
N ARG A 81 -6.37 -25.88 -12.38
CA ARG A 81 -5.46 -24.81 -11.97
C ARG A 81 -6.21 -23.85 -11.03
N PRO A 82 -5.84 -23.78 -9.74
CA PRO A 82 -6.47 -22.86 -8.81
C PRO A 82 -6.33 -21.40 -9.27
N LEU A 83 -7.40 -20.61 -9.09
CA LEU A 83 -7.34 -19.17 -9.34
C LEU A 83 -6.52 -18.52 -8.23
N LYS A 84 -5.58 -17.65 -8.59
CA LYS A 84 -4.91 -16.77 -7.63
C LYS A 84 -5.35 -15.33 -7.86
N LEU A 85 -5.71 -14.65 -6.77
CA LEU A 85 -5.88 -13.20 -6.72
C LEU A 85 -4.87 -12.66 -5.72
N ALA A 86 -4.15 -11.60 -6.08
CA ALA A 86 -3.19 -10.97 -5.19
C ALA A 86 -3.41 -9.46 -5.11
N ALA A 87 -3.28 -8.90 -3.91
CA ALA A 87 -3.37 -7.47 -3.64
C ALA A 87 -2.08 -6.97 -2.96
N ALA A 88 -1.47 -5.94 -3.55
CA ALA A 88 -0.34 -5.23 -3.00
C ALA A 88 -0.82 -3.86 -2.52
N CYS A 89 -0.64 -3.58 -1.23
CA CYS A 89 -1.12 -2.37 -0.56
C CYS A 89 0.03 -1.58 0.05
N ALA A 90 -0.06 -0.26 0.02
CA ALA A 90 0.79 0.64 0.78
C ALA A 90 -0.05 1.64 1.56
N VAL A 91 0.28 1.82 2.83
CA VAL A 91 -0.28 2.86 3.68
C VAL A 91 0.74 3.98 3.74
N ILE A 92 0.33 5.17 3.30
CA ILE A 92 1.17 6.35 3.29
C ILE A 92 0.54 7.46 4.12
N ARG A 93 1.37 8.39 4.60
CA ARG A 93 0.87 9.67 5.12
C ARG A 93 0.08 10.40 4.03
N ASN A 94 -1.06 10.97 4.38
CA ASN A 94 -1.77 11.93 3.54
C ASN A 94 -1.15 13.33 3.76
N PRO A 95 -0.45 13.91 2.78
CA PRO A 95 0.15 15.24 2.94
C PRO A 95 -0.91 16.36 3.00
N TYR A 96 -2.17 16.08 2.68
CA TYR A 96 -3.29 17.03 2.58
C TYR A 96 -4.37 16.84 3.66
N ALA A 97 -4.18 15.91 4.60
CA ALA A 97 -5.16 15.69 5.67
C ALA A 97 -5.42 16.97 6.48
N GLY A 98 -6.69 17.22 6.79
CA GLY A 98 -7.15 18.35 7.60
C GLY A 98 -7.25 19.69 6.87
N ARG A 99 -7.02 19.75 5.56
CA ARG A 99 -7.21 20.96 4.75
C ARG A 99 -7.72 20.62 3.35
N TYR A 100 -8.26 21.64 2.68
CA TYR A 100 -8.51 21.60 1.24
C TYR A 100 -7.23 22.00 0.49
N GLU A 101 -6.84 21.22 -0.50
CA GLU A 101 -5.73 21.52 -1.40
C GLU A 101 -6.26 21.60 -2.83
N GLU A 102 -6.04 22.72 -3.50
CA GLU A 102 -6.53 22.92 -4.86
C GLU A 102 -5.70 22.15 -5.89
N ASP A 103 -4.37 22.07 -5.68
CA ASP A 103 -3.46 21.40 -6.61
C ASP A 103 -2.96 20.05 -6.07
N LEU A 104 -3.59 18.97 -6.57
CA LEU A 104 -3.21 17.59 -6.28
C LEU A 104 -2.33 16.96 -7.36
N LEU A 105 -2.02 17.69 -8.45
CA LEU A 105 -1.27 17.14 -9.59
C LEU A 105 0.16 16.71 -9.23
N PRO A 106 0.93 17.45 -8.39
CA PRO A 106 2.25 16.99 -7.97
C PRO A 106 2.22 15.64 -7.26
N PHE A 107 1.23 15.44 -6.38
CA PHE A 107 1.05 14.19 -5.67
C PHE A 107 0.67 13.04 -6.59
N MET A 108 -0.28 13.28 -7.52
CA MET A 108 -0.66 12.29 -8.53
C MET A 108 0.55 11.88 -9.39
N ALA A 109 1.35 12.85 -9.81
CA ALA A 109 2.55 12.59 -10.62
C ALA A 109 3.57 11.74 -9.86
N GLU A 110 3.87 12.07 -8.60
CA GLU A 110 4.82 11.32 -7.78
C GLU A 110 4.30 9.91 -7.46
N LEU A 111 2.99 9.76 -7.18
CA LEU A 111 2.36 8.47 -6.85
C LEU A 111 2.48 7.41 -7.95
N ARG A 112 2.76 7.79 -9.20
CA ARG A 112 3.10 6.83 -10.26
C ARG A 112 4.26 5.91 -9.84
N THR A 113 5.24 6.43 -9.09
CA THR A 113 6.37 5.62 -8.57
C THR A 113 5.92 4.54 -7.58
N LEU A 114 4.95 4.86 -6.72
CA LEU A 114 4.33 3.89 -5.82
C LEU A 114 3.50 2.87 -6.62
N GLY A 115 2.76 3.32 -7.63
CA GLY A 115 2.03 2.46 -8.55
C GLY A 115 2.94 1.42 -9.21
N THR A 116 4.10 1.85 -9.73
CA THR A 116 5.11 0.95 -10.34
C THR A 116 5.64 -0.05 -9.32
N THR A 117 5.94 0.40 -8.09
CA THR A 117 6.46 -0.46 -7.01
C THR A 117 5.48 -1.58 -6.66
N LEU A 118 4.19 -1.25 -6.49
CA LEU A 118 3.16 -2.23 -6.15
C LEU A 118 2.83 -3.16 -7.33
N ALA A 119 2.83 -2.63 -8.56
CA ALA A 119 2.61 -3.44 -9.76
C ALA A 119 3.74 -4.45 -9.99
N GLN A 120 5.00 -4.04 -9.78
CA GLN A 120 6.15 -4.93 -9.91
C GLN A 120 6.10 -6.04 -8.86
N GLU A 121 5.77 -5.73 -7.60
CA GLU A 121 5.60 -6.74 -6.55
C GLU A 121 4.55 -7.80 -6.93
N LEU A 122 3.42 -7.38 -7.52
CA LEU A 122 2.39 -8.31 -8.00
C LEU A 122 2.88 -9.18 -9.16
N VAL A 123 3.61 -8.60 -10.12
CA VAL A 123 4.21 -9.33 -11.23
C VAL A 123 5.24 -10.35 -10.74
N ASP A 124 6.12 -9.96 -9.82
CA ASP A 124 7.12 -10.85 -9.22
C ASP A 124 6.46 -11.99 -8.44
N THR A 125 5.28 -11.73 -7.85
CA THR A 125 4.50 -12.71 -7.07
C THR A 125 3.75 -13.71 -7.94
N LEU A 126 3.12 -13.25 -9.02
CA LEU A 126 2.23 -14.07 -9.84
C LEU A 126 2.90 -14.63 -11.12
N GLY A 127 4.01 -14.03 -11.55
CA GLY A 127 4.57 -14.21 -12.89
C GLY A 127 3.81 -13.33 -13.90
N LYS A 128 4.54 -12.51 -14.67
CA LYS A 128 3.95 -11.51 -15.59
C LYS A 128 3.00 -12.15 -16.60
N GLU A 129 3.41 -13.29 -17.14
CA GLU A 129 2.70 -14.08 -18.14
C GLU A 129 1.41 -14.72 -17.63
N ASN A 130 1.24 -14.81 -16.31
CA ASN A 130 0.07 -15.41 -15.68
C ASN A 130 -1.02 -14.37 -15.35
N VAL A 131 -0.77 -13.07 -15.51
CA VAL A 131 -1.74 -12.03 -15.15
C VAL A 131 -2.81 -11.91 -16.23
N GLU A 132 -4.07 -12.17 -15.86
CA GLU A 132 -5.22 -12.06 -16.76
C GLU A 132 -6.24 -11.01 -16.30
N VAL A 133 -6.31 -10.71 -15.00
CA VAL A 133 -7.21 -9.70 -14.43
C VAL A 133 -6.47 -8.70 -13.56
N TYR A 134 -7.02 -7.50 -13.42
CA TYR A 134 -6.46 -6.48 -12.55
C TYR A 134 -7.51 -5.54 -11.93
N SER A 135 -7.07 -4.73 -10.97
CA SER A 135 -7.83 -3.61 -10.39
C SER A 135 -6.94 -2.64 -9.61
N LYS A 136 -7.51 -1.53 -9.17
CA LYS A 136 -6.87 -0.54 -8.29
C LYS A 136 -7.85 -0.03 -7.24
N ALA A 137 -7.36 0.30 -6.06
CA ALA A 137 -8.21 0.81 -4.99
C ALA A 137 -7.51 1.84 -4.11
N ALA A 138 -8.31 2.71 -3.49
CA ALA A 138 -7.84 3.68 -2.51
C ALA A 138 -8.81 3.76 -1.32
N ILE A 139 -8.28 3.77 -0.10
CA ILE A 139 -9.03 4.05 1.12
C ILE A 139 -8.35 5.25 1.78
N VAL A 140 -9.04 6.38 1.83
CA VAL A 140 -8.55 7.62 2.44
C VAL A 140 -9.00 7.67 3.91
N GLY A 141 -8.12 8.04 4.82
CA GLY A 141 -8.45 8.27 6.22
C GLY A 141 -9.43 9.43 6.38
N VAL A 142 -10.16 9.44 7.50
CA VAL A 142 -11.30 10.35 7.73
C VAL A 142 -10.96 11.85 7.77
N ASN A 143 -9.67 12.23 7.91
CA ASN A 143 -9.26 13.63 7.82
C ASN A 143 -8.89 14.05 6.39
N GLY A 144 -8.93 13.14 5.41
CA GLY A 144 -8.80 13.46 4.00
C GLY A 144 -10.15 13.61 3.29
N GLU A 145 -10.10 13.75 1.97
CA GLU A 145 -11.26 13.79 1.10
C GLU A 145 -11.15 12.78 -0.04
N MET A 146 -12.25 12.59 -0.77
CA MET A 146 -12.34 11.59 -1.84
C MET A 146 -11.31 11.83 -2.96
N GLU A 147 -10.96 13.09 -3.23
CA GLU A 147 -10.03 13.47 -4.29
C GLU A 147 -8.59 12.99 -4.01
N HIS A 148 -8.20 12.91 -2.73
CA HIS A 148 -6.92 12.32 -2.32
C HIS A 148 -6.81 10.83 -2.69
N GLY A 149 -7.93 10.14 -2.83
CA GLY A 149 -7.99 8.78 -3.36
C GLY A 149 -8.15 8.72 -4.89
N ALA A 150 -8.68 9.78 -5.50
CA ALA A 150 -8.97 9.86 -6.93
C ALA A 150 -7.69 9.93 -7.78
N VAL A 151 -6.62 10.54 -7.27
CA VAL A 151 -5.29 10.55 -7.90
C VAL A 151 -4.77 9.15 -8.27
N TRP A 152 -5.24 8.12 -7.56
CA TRP A 152 -4.85 6.73 -7.83
C TRP A 152 -5.39 6.17 -9.14
N HIS A 153 -6.42 6.79 -9.72
CA HIS A 153 -6.94 6.38 -11.03
C HIS A 153 -5.88 6.46 -12.10
N GLU A 154 -5.15 7.58 -12.14
CA GLU A 154 -4.05 7.76 -13.08
C GLU A 154 -2.78 7.10 -12.54
N ALA A 155 -2.37 7.44 -11.32
CA ALA A 155 -1.10 7.02 -10.74
C ALA A 155 -0.95 5.49 -10.67
N GLY A 156 -1.95 4.80 -10.11
CA GLY A 156 -1.96 3.34 -10.04
C GLY A 156 -2.31 2.69 -11.38
N GLY A 157 -3.30 3.25 -12.09
CA GLY A 157 -3.80 2.67 -13.34
C GLY A 157 -2.79 2.67 -14.48
N TRP A 158 -2.11 3.80 -14.70
CA TRP A 158 -1.11 3.91 -15.76
C TRP A 158 0.15 3.13 -15.43
N ALA A 159 0.67 3.27 -14.20
CA ALA A 159 1.86 2.53 -13.77
C ALA A 159 1.69 1.00 -13.91
N MET A 160 0.54 0.47 -13.47
CA MET A 160 0.26 -0.96 -13.60
C MET A 160 0.14 -1.41 -15.06
N ARG A 161 -0.49 -0.62 -15.93
CA ARG A 161 -0.58 -0.92 -17.36
C ARG A 161 0.80 -0.90 -18.01
N SER A 162 1.66 0.06 -17.70
CA SER A 162 3.02 0.13 -18.23
C SER A 162 3.87 -1.06 -17.80
N VAL A 163 3.81 -1.46 -16.51
CA VAL A 163 4.50 -2.67 -16.02
C VAL A 163 4.05 -3.94 -16.77
N LEU A 164 2.75 -4.04 -17.10
CA LEU A 164 2.17 -5.17 -17.83
C LEU A 164 2.39 -5.12 -19.35
N GLY A 165 2.98 -4.06 -19.92
CA GLY A 165 3.17 -3.92 -21.37
C GLY A 165 1.95 -3.37 -22.10
N GLU A 166 1.26 -2.41 -21.49
CA GLU A 166 0.14 -1.65 -22.07
C GLU A 166 -1.08 -2.48 -22.49
N PRO A 167 -1.65 -3.34 -21.62
CA PRO A 167 -2.93 -3.97 -21.89
C PRO A 167 -4.03 -2.90 -22.06
N LYS A 168 -4.97 -3.19 -22.96
CA LYS A 168 -5.88 -2.18 -23.52
C LYS A 168 -7.05 -1.81 -22.63
N ALA A 169 -7.51 -2.70 -21.76
CA ALA A 169 -8.67 -2.39 -20.94
C ALA A 169 -8.36 -1.23 -19.98
N MET A 170 -9.41 -0.54 -19.54
CA MET A 170 -9.29 0.39 -18.42
C MET A 170 -9.14 -0.41 -17.13
N VAL A 171 -8.24 -0.03 -16.23
CA VAL A 171 -8.17 -0.65 -14.90
C VAL A 171 -9.43 -0.28 -14.09
N PRO A 172 -10.25 -1.26 -13.65
CA PRO A 172 -11.43 -1.01 -12.83
C PRO A 172 -11.01 -0.52 -11.44
N ALA A 173 -11.90 0.15 -10.71
CA ALA A 173 -11.53 0.75 -9.45
C ALA A 173 -12.67 0.87 -8.45
N ALA A 174 -12.30 0.93 -7.17
CA ALA A 174 -13.16 1.33 -6.07
C ALA A 174 -12.38 2.25 -5.11
N LYS A 175 -13.06 3.21 -4.50
CA LYS A 175 -12.45 4.10 -3.50
C LYS A 175 -13.45 4.54 -2.44
N ALA A 176 -12.94 4.79 -1.23
CA ALA A 176 -13.74 5.28 -0.11
C ALA A 176 -12.93 6.22 0.78
N VAL A 177 -13.63 7.11 1.49
CA VAL A 177 -13.11 7.74 2.73
C VAL A 177 -13.68 6.93 3.89
N ALA A 178 -12.84 6.41 4.76
CA ALA A 178 -13.26 5.50 5.82
C ALA A 178 -12.32 5.50 7.03
N SER A 179 -12.80 4.92 8.13
CA SER A 179 -11.99 4.69 9.33
C SER A 179 -10.98 3.56 9.15
N ALA A 180 -9.98 3.53 10.02
CA ALA A 180 -8.99 2.45 10.06
C ALA A 180 -9.66 1.08 10.20
N GLY A 181 -9.20 0.10 9.42
CA GLY A 181 -9.74 -1.25 9.41
C GLY A 181 -10.89 -1.47 8.42
N TYR A 182 -11.34 -0.43 7.69
CA TYR A 182 -12.35 -0.59 6.66
C TYR A 182 -11.93 -1.63 5.60
N ARG A 183 -12.90 -2.42 5.14
CA ARG A 183 -12.75 -3.47 4.13
C ARG A 183 -13.46 -3.04 2.86
N LEU A 184 -12.75 -3.07 1.73
CA LEU A 184 -13.28 -2.65 0.44
C LEU A 184 -13.27 -3.83 -0.54
N MET A 185 -14.43 -4.16 -1.11
CA MET A 185 -14.50 -5.08 -2.24
C MET A 185 -14.00 -4.39 -3.51
N VAL A 186 -12.97 -4.95 -4.12
CA VAL A 186 -12.30 -4.39 -5.30
C VAL A 186 -12.67 -5.23 -6.52
N PRO A 187 -13.41 -4.68 -7.51
CA PRO A 187 -13.85 -5.45 -8.67
C PRO A 187 -12.70 -5.63 -9.67
N LEU A 188 -12.59 -6.81 -10.27
CA LEU A 188 -11.60 -7.13 -11.31
C LEU A 188 -12.29 -7.46 -12.64
N HIS A 189 -11.58 -7.23 -13.73
CA HIS A 189 -11.95 -7.73 -15.07
C HIS A 189 -10.70 -8.03 -15.91
N TYR A 190 -10.91 -8.63 -17.08
CA TYR A 190 -9.84 -9.07 -17.98
C TYR A 190 -9.03 -7.89 -18.55
N ILE A 191 -7.70 -8.00 -18.54
CA ILE A 191 -6.80 -6.88 -18.88
C ILE A 191 -6.85 -6.48 -20.36
N HIS A 192 -7.18 -7.41 -21.26
CA HIS A 192 -7.17 -7.13 -22.70
C HIS A 192 -8.54 -6.70 -23.25
N ALA A 193 -9.64 -7.06 -22.58
CA ALA A 193 -11.00 -6.76 -23.03
C ALA A 193 -12.01 -6.82 -21.87
N SER A 194 -12.54 -5.66 -21.47
CA SER A 194 -13.41 -5.53 -20.29
C SER A 194 -14.71 -6.34 -20.35
N TYR A 195 -15.17 -6.77 -21.53
CA TYR A 195 -16.41 -7.54 -21.69
C TYR A 195 -16.24 -9.06 -21.57
N VAL A 196 -15.01 -9.57 -21.35
CA VAL A 196 -14.79 -11.01 -21.14
C VAL A 196 -15.43 -11.46 -19.83
N ARG A 197 -16.62 -12.06 -19.94
CA ARG A 197 -17.55 -12.24 -18.82
C ARG A 197 -17.07 -13.22 -17.75
N SER A 198 -16.23 -14.18 -18.13
CA SER A 198 -15.66 -15.16 -17.21
C SER A 198 -14.74 -14.52 -16.16
N HIS A 199 -14.24 -13.30 -16.44
CA HIS A 199 -13.17 -12.65 -15.68
C HIS A 199 -13.65 -11.56 -14.73
N TYR A 200 -14.95 -11.25 -14.69
CA TYR A 200 -15.50 -10.44 -13.61
C TYR A 200 -15.31 -11.15 -12.28
N ASN A 201 -14.61 -10.53 -11.34
CA ASN A 201 -14.40 -11.10 -10.02
C ASN A 201 -14.23 -9.98 -8.97
N SER A 202 -13.97 -10.33 -7.71
CA SER A 202 -13.71 -9.36 -6.65
C SER A 202 -12.70 -9.91 -5.65
N MET A 203 -11.92 -9.02 -5.03
CA MET A 203 -11.04 -9.34 -3.90
C MET A 203 -11.23 -8.29 -2.81
N GLU A 204 -11.25 -8.71 -1.54
CA GLU A 204 -11.37 -7.79 -0.41
C GLU A 204 -10.01 -7.19 -0.03
N VAL A 205 -9.92 -5.86 0.08
CA VAL A 205 -8.70 -5.11 0.40
C VAL A 205 -8.87 -4.23 1.64
N GLY A 206 -7.77 -4.05 2.38
CA GLY A 206 -7.69 -3.20 3.58
C GLY A 206 -6.71 -3.78 4.61
N ILE A 207 -6.41 -3.01 5.66
CA ILE A 207 -5.43 -3.37 6.70
C ILE A 207 -6.02 -2.97 8.06
N GLN A 208 -5.89 -3.83 9.08
CA GLN A 208 -6.57 -3.69 10.38
C GLN A 208 -6.38 -2.32 11.06
N ASP A 209 -5.18 -1.74 10.99
CA ASP A 209 -4.83 -0.47 11.63
C ASP A 209 -4.71 0.71 10.62
N ALA A 210 -5.29 0.58 9.42
CA ALA A 210 -5.13 1.57 8.36
C ALA A 210 -6.37 1.74 7.46
N PRO A 211 -6.49 2.87 6.75
CA PRO A 211 -5.73 4.11 6.98
C PRO A 211 -6.09 4.74 8.34
N ARG A 212 -5.09 5.24 9.09
CA ARG A 212 -5.37 6.19 10.19
C ARG A 212 -5.94 7.49 9.62
N PRO A 213 -6.50 8.41 10.45
CA PRO A 213 -7.16 9.61 9.95
C PRO A 213 -6.34 10.42 8.93
N ASP A 214 -5.03 10.55 9.14
CA ASP A 214 -4.11 11.32 8.29
C ASP A 214 -3.34 10.45 7.29
N GLU A 215 -3.92 9.33 6.85
CA GLU A 215 -3.28 8.36 5.96
C GLU A 215 -4.13 8.04 4.74
N ILE A 216 -3.50 7.42 3.75
CA ILE A 216 -4.17 6.82 2.61
C ILE A 216 -3.61 5.41 2.43
N LEU A 217 -4.50 4.44 2.24
CA LEU A 217 -4.15 3.11 1.74
C LEU A 217 -4.37 3.11 0.23
N PHE A 218 -3.31 2.91 -0.53
CA PHE A 218 -3.37 2.64 -1.96
C PHE A 218 -3.11 1.16 -2.23
N ALA A 219 -3.84 0.59 -3.18
CA ALA A 219 -3.71 -0.81 -3.54
C ALA A 219 -3.81 -1.04 -5.05
N LEU A 220 -3.10 -2.06 -5.51
CA LEU A 220 -3.29 -2.69 -6.81
C LEU A 220 -3.65 -4.16 -6.60
N VAL A 221 -4.41 -4.72 -7.54
CA VAL A 221 -4.83 -6.12 -7.52
C VAL A 221 -4.56 -6.73 -8.88
N MET A 222 -4.04 -7.95 -8.90
CA MET A 222 -3.88 -8.78 -10.11
C MET A 222 -4.41 -10.19 -9.85
N GLY A 223 -4.73 -10.92 -10.91
CA GLY A 223 -5.17 -12.30 -10.78
C GLY A 223 -4.95 -13.13 -12.03
N THR A 224 -4.98 -14.45 -11.86
CA THR A 224 -4.46 -15.40 -12.86
C THR A 224 -5.51 -15.97 -13.82
N GLY A 225 -6.75 -15.49 -13.78
CA GLY A 225 -7.78 -15.98 -14.68
C GLY A 225 -9.21 -15.62 -14.26
N GLY A 226 -10.16 -16.31 -14.89
CA GLY A 226 -11.58 -16.18 -14.61
C GLY A 226 -12.05 -16.91 -13.35
N ARG A 227 -13.32 -16.72 -12.99
CA ARG A 227 -13.95 -17.38 -11.84
C ARG A 227 -13.87 -18.91 -11.98
N VAL A 228 -13.56 -19.60 -10.88
CA VAL A 228 -13.34 -21.06 -10.82
C VAL A 228 -14.52 -21.89 -11.36
N HIS A 229 -15.74 -21.35 -11.35
CA HIS A 229 -16.93 -21.98 -11.92
C HIS A 229 -17.66 -21.09 -12.94
N SER A 230 -16.92 -20.31 -13.75
CA SER A 230 -17.51 -19.46 -14.79
C SER A 230 -18.35 -20.28 -15.79
N ARG A 231 -19.64 -19.97 -15.90
CA ARG A 231 -20.61 -20.71 -16.72
C ARG A 231 -21.75 -19.86 -17.32
N LEU A 232 -21.50 -18.57 -17.52
CA LEU A 232 -22.53 -17.58 -17.93
C LEU A 232 -22.37 -17.09 -19.38
N GLY A 233 -21.66 -17.83 -20.22
CA GLY A 233 -21.37 -17.45 -21.60
C GLY A 233 -20.73 -16.06 -21.72
N GLY A 234 -21.10 -15.32 -22.77
CA GLY A 234 -20.58 -13.98 -23.05
C GLY A 234 -19.35 -14.00 -23.96
N LEU A 235 -18.67 -12.85 -24.05
CA LEU A 235 -17.40 -12.76 -24.75
C LEU A 235 -16.35 -13.63 -24.03
N THR A 236 -15.62 -14.45 -24.79
CA THR A 236 -14.51 -15.28 -24.29
C THR A 236 -13.18 -14.67 -24.72
N LYS A 237 -12.07 -15.07 -24.10
CA LYS A 237 -10.73 -14.55 -24.43
C LYS A 237 -10.40 -14.77 -25.91
N GLU A 238 -10.80 -15.91 -26.44
CA GLU A 238 -10.54 -16.35 -27.83
C GLU A 238 -11.38 -15.59 -28.85
N LYS A 239 -12.46 -14.93 -28.40
CA LYS A 239 -13.38 -14.17 -29.26
C LYS A 239 -13.13 -12.66 -29.24
N VAL A 240 -12.11 -12.21 -28.51
CA VAL A 240 -11.68 -10.81 -28.52
C VAL A 240 -11.15 -10.47 -29.91
N SER A 241 -11.66 -9.39 -30.52
CA SER A 241 -11.33 -9.05 -31.91
C SER A 241 -11.15 -7.56 -32.19
N VAL A 242 -11.74 -6.66 -31.40
CA VAL A 242 -11.67 -5.21 -31.65
C VAL A 242 -10.36 -4.63 -31.11
N ASN A 243 -9.85 -5.17 -30.00
CA ASN A 243 -8.60 -4.72 -29.36
C ASN A 243 -8.63 -3.25 -28.91
N ASP A 244 -9.82 -2.76 -28.58
CA ASP A 244 -10.12 -1.43 -28.04
C ASP A 244 -10.10 -1.38 -26.50
N GLY A 245 -9.78 -2.50 -25.86
CA GLY A 245 -9.87 -2.67 -24.40
C GLY A 245 -11.25 -3.09 -23.91
N GLN A 246 -12.21 -3.28 -24.81
CA GLN A 246 -13.56 -3.74 -24.49
C GLN A 246 -13.84 -5.11 -25.07
N ARG A 247 -13.61 -5.33 -26.38
CA ARG A 247 -14.06 -6.52 -27.12
C ARG A 247 -13.10 -6.99 -28.19
#